data_AF-A0A952TT51-F1
#
_entry.id   AF-A0A952TT51-F1
#
_cell.length_a   1.000
_cell.length_b   1.000
_cell.length_c   1.000
_cell.angle_alpha   90.00
_cell.angle_beta   90.00
_cell.angle_gamma   90.00
#
_symmetry.space_group_name_H-M   'P 1'
#
loop_
_entity.id
_entity.type
_entity.pdbx_description
1 polymer ?
#
loop_
_entity_poly.entity_id
_entity_poly.type
_entity_poly.pdbx_seq_one_letter_code
_entity_poly.pdbx_strand_id
1 'polypeptide(L)'
;GSAVTTDLNSLYVYSVTEDANTASLSAGTKIYDAASYPGTYPYLLYGVSAMAFDATDNSLYVATAITTTTTVAQYNIEKFTYDPVNKTLVRSSSPPFISYSLDTKCISGLFVDN
;
A
#
# COMPACT_ATOMS: atom_id res chain seq x y z
N GLY A 1 -3.74 4.18 15.17
CA GLY A 1 -3.95 2.75 14.89
C GLY A 1 -2.98 1.87 15.67
N SER A 2 -3.14 0.55 15.63
CA SER A 2 -2.20 -0.42 16.20
C SER A 2 -1.65 -1.30 15.09
N ALA A 3 -0.36 -1.62 15.10
CA ALA A 3 0.25 -2.51 14.11
C ALA A 3 -0.13 -3.99 14.33
N VAL A 4 -0.57 -4.36 15.53
CA VAL A 4 -0.87 -5.76 15.90
C VAL A 4 -2.35 -6.13 15.76
N THR A 5 -3.21 -5.16 15.45
CA THR A 5 -4.63 -5.42 15.21
C THR A 5 -4.82 -5.85 13.76
N THR A 6 -5.38 -7.05 13.57
CA THR A 6 -5.69 -7.59 12.24
C THR A 6 -6.58 -6.67 11.45
N ASP A 7 -6.37 -6.62 10.14
CA ASP A 7 -7.19 -5.89 9.17
C ASP A 7 -7.22 -4.34 9.34
N LEU A 8 -6.47 -3.78 10.31
CA LEU A 8 -6.46 -2.33 10.55
C LEU A 8 -5.55 -1.57 9.57
N ASN A 9 -4.36 -2.13 9.30
CA ASN A 9 -3.42 -1.59 8.32
C ASN A 9 -3.17 -2.69 7.29
N SER A 10 -4.16 -2.90 6.42
CA SER A 10 -4.17 -3.99 5.45
C SER A 10 -4.43 -3.47 4.04
N LEU A 11 -3.85 -4.16 3.06
CA LEU A 11 -4.10 -3.91 1.65
C LEU A 11 -4.86 -5.09 1.07
N TYR A 12 -5.85 -4.80 0.25
CA TYR A 12 -6.66 -5.78 -0.46
C TYR A 12 -6.67 -5.48 -1.94
N VAL A 13 -6.72 -6.54 -2.74
CA VAL A 13 -6.96 -6.46 -4.18
C VAL A 13 -8.29 -7.11 -4.52
N TYR A 14 -8.99 -6.51 -5.47
CA TYR A 14 -10.27 -6.97 -5.98
C TYR A 14 -10.16 -7.07 -7.50
N SER A 15 -10.82 -8.06 -8.08
CA SER A 15 -11.10 -8.06 -9.51
C SER A 15 -12.39 -7.31 -9.74
N VAL A 16 -12.40 -6.43 -10.75
CA VAL A 16 -13.61 -5.74 -11.22
C VAL A 16 -14.07 -6.44 -12.48
N THR A 17 -15.32 -6.86 -12.51
CA THR A 17 -15.98 -7.33 -13.73
C THR A 17 -17.01 -6.28 -14.10
N GLU A 18 -16.80 -5.66 -15.26
CA GLU A 18 -17.70 -4.64 -15.82
C GLU A 18 -18.41 -5.20 -17.05
N ASP A 19 -19.69 -4.85 -17.17
CA ASP A 19 -20.47 -4.97 -18.39
C ASP A 19 -21.04 -3.59 -18.77
N ALA A 20 -21.84 -3.52 -19.85
CA ALA A 20 -22.36 -2.26 -20.36
C ALA A 20 -23.23 -1.47 -19.36
N ASN A 21 -23.76 -2.11 -18.31
CA ASN A 21 -24.69 -1.50 -17.37
C ASN A 21 -24.37 -1.77 -15.89
N THR A 22 -23.43 -2.69 -15.59
CA THR A 22 -23.10 -3.09 -14.22
C THR A 22 -21.61 -3.24 -14.02
N ALA A 23 -21.17 -3.04 -12.77
CA ALA A 23 -19.84 -3.38 -12.30
C ALA A 23 -19.98 -4.19 -11.02
N SER A 24 -19.17 -5.24 -10.89
CA SER A 24 -19.13 -6.08 -9.70
C SER A 24 -17.70 -6.28 -9.23
N LEU A 25 -17.53 -6.36 -7.91
CA LEU A 25 -16.24 -6.62 -7.26
C LEU A 25 -16.19 -8.08 -6.81
N SER A 26 -15.05 -8.72 -6.99
CA SER A 26 -14.79 -10.04 -6.38
C SER A 26 -14.76 -9.95 -4.85
N ALA A 27 -14.70 -11.10 -4.18
CA ALA A 27 -14.21 -11.13 -2.81
C ALA A 27 -12.78 -10.53 -2.76
N GLY A 28 -12.53 -9.65 -1.79
CA GLY A 28 -11.23 -9.02 -1.60
C GLY A 28 -10.19 -10.04 -1.19
N THR A 29 -9.05 -10.06 -1.87
CA THR A 29 -7.88 -10.84 -1.45
C THR A 29 -6.96 -9.95 -0.64
N LYS A 30 -6.71 -10.32 0.62
CA LYS A 30 -5.74 -9.59 1.46
C LYS A 30 -4.32 -9.89 0.96
N ILE A 31 -3.60 -8.84 0.54
CA ILE A 31 -2.23 -8.95 0.01
C ILE A 31 -1.18 -8.43 1.00
N TYR A 32 -1.61 -7.77 2.07
CA TYR A 32 -0.76 -7.32 3.16
C TYR A 32 -1.62 -7.07 4.41
N ASP A 33 -1.05 -7.37 5.58
CA ASP A 33 -1.58 -6.99 6.89
C ASP A 33 -0.40 -6.68 7.83
N ALA A 34 -0.40 -5.49 8.44
CA ALA A 34 0.59 -5.11 9.45
C ALA A 34 0.66 -6.10 10.62
N ALA A 35 -0.46 -6.74 10.97
CA ALA A 35 -0.48 -7.72 12.06
C ALA A 35 0.36 -8.97 11.76
N SER A 36 0.72 -9.20 10.50
CA SER A 36 1.61 -10.28 10.08
C SER A 36 3.10 -9.90 10.09
N TYR A 37 3.46 -8.72 10.59
CA TYR A 37 4.85 -8.29 10.74
C TYR A 37 5.50 -8.90 12.01
N PRO A 38 6.76 -9.39 11.98
CA PRO A 38 7.62 -9.72 10.83
C PRO A 38 7.46 -11.16 10.30
N GLY A 39 6.44 -11.90 10.77
CA GLY A 39 6.27 -13.33 10.46
C GLY A 39 5.98 -13.65 9.00
N THR A 40 5.52 -12.68 8.21
CA THR A 40 5.25 -12.83 6.76
C THR A 40 5.87 -11.70 5.94
N TYR A 41 5.86 -10.48 6.47
CA TYR A 41 6.39 -9.31 5.77
C TYR A 41 7.56 -8.72 6.56
N PRO A 42 8.70 -8.41 5.92
CA PRO A 42 9.82 -7.73 6.58
C PRO A 42 9.67 -6.19 6.58
N TYR A 43 8.44 -5.69 6.49
CA TYR A 43 8.13 -4.26 6.45
C TYR A 43 6.78 -3.95 7.09
N LEU A 44 6.62 -2.70 7.53
CA LEU A 44 5.41 -2.22 8.18
C LEU A 44 4.87 -0.98 7.46
N LEU A 45 3.71 -1.12 6.83
CA LEU A 45 2.86 -0.05 6.36
C LEU A 45 1.83 0.30 7.44
N TYR A 46 1.71 1.58 7.74
CA TYR A 46 0.88 2.10 8.81
C TYR A 46 0.24 3.43 8.40
N GLY A 47 -1.07 3.55 8.64
CA GLY A 47 -1.80 4.77 8.30
C GLY A 47 -1.75 5.10 6.81
N VAL A 48 -1.84 4.08 5.95
CA VAL A 48 -1.82 4.22 4.48
C VAL A 48 -2.86 5.26 4.06
N SER A 49 -2.41 6.31 3.38
CA SER A 49 -3.28 7.43 3.00
C SER A 49 -3.55 7.52 1.50
N ALA A 50 -2.66 6.96 0.68
CA ALA A 50 -2.79 6.96 -0.76
C ALA A 50 -1.98 5.82 -1.37
N MET A 51 -2.42 5.35 -2.54
CA MET A 51 -1.72 4.35 -3.33
C MET A 51 -1.85 4.68 -4.82
N ALA A 52 -0.84 4.32 -5.61
CA ALA A 52 -0.90 4.37 -7.06
C ALA A 52 -0.20 3.15 -7.66
N PHE A 53 -0.77 2.59 -8.73
CA PHE A 53 -0.23 1.42 -9.42
C PHE A 53 0.28 1.83 -10.81
N ASP A 54 1.50 1.41 -11.13
CA ASP A 54 2.10 1.51 -12.45
C ASP A 54 2.05 0.13 -13.12
N ALA A 55 1.29 0.02 -14.20
CA ALA A 55 1.15 -1.22 -14.96
C ALA A 55 2.37 -1.52 -15.85
N THR A 56 3.26 -0.55 -16.08
CA THR A 56 4.44 -0.71 -16.95
C THR A 56 5.47 -1.63 -16.32
N ASP A 57 5.70 -1.47 -15.01
CA ASP A 57 6.68 -2.23 -14.24
C ASP A 57 6.06 -3.03 -13.07
N ASN A 58 4.71 -3.09 -13.02
CA ASN A 58 3.92 -3.69 -11.94
C ASN A 58 4.27 -3.13 -10.55
N SER A 59 4.54 -1.83 -10.46
CA SER A 59 4.87 -1.20 -9.18
C SER A 59 3.65 -0.63 -8.48
N LEU A 60 3.53 -0.94 -7.18
CA LEU A 60 2.60 -0.29 -6.27
C LEU A 60 3.38 0.70 -5.39
N TYR A 61 3.00 1.97 -5.48
CA TYR A 61 3.48 3.04 -4.62
C TYR A 61 2.48 3.25 -3.49
N VAL A 62 2.97 3.28 -2.25
CA VAL A 62 2.11 3.39 -1.05
C VAL A 62 2.62 4.53 -0.17
N ALA A 63 1.79 5.55 0.04
CA ALA A 63 2.06 6.56 1.04
C ALA A 63 1.72 6.00 2.44
N THR A 64 2.71 5.94 3.32
CA THR A 64 2.60 5.39 4.67
C THR A 64 3.25 6.31 5.70
N ALA A 65 2.70 6.34 6.91
CA ALA A 65 3.30 7.08 8.01
C ALA A 65 4.64 6.48 8.43
N ILE A 66 5.58 7.33 8.85
CA ILE A 66 6.92 6.92 9.32
C ILE A 66 6.86 6.30 10.73
N THR A 67 5.85 6.66 11.51
CA THR A 67 5.73 6.29 12.92
C THR A 67 4.48 5.46 13.17
N THR A 68 4.58 4.48 14.07
CA THR A 68 3.45 3.67 14.55
C THR A 68 2.59 4.37 15.60
N THR A 69 2.91 5.62 15.96
CA THR A 69 2.27 6.40 17.01
C THR A 69 1.06 7.21 16.50
N THR A 70 0.24 7.69 17.43
CA THR A 70 -1.07 8.32 17.22
C THR A 70 -1.04 9.69 16.53
N THR A 71 0.13 10.29 16.32
CA THR A 71 0.32 11.55 15.61
C THR A 71 0.94 11.29 14.22
N VAL A 72 0.07 11.03 13.25
CA VAL A 72 0.46 10.88 11.85
C VAL A 72 0.72 12.27 11.27
N ALA A 73 1.99 12.67 11.17
CA ALA A 73 2.38 14.00 10.66
C ALA A 73 3.47 13.95 9.58
N GLN A 74 3.91 12.75 9.19
CA GLN A 74 5.05 12.56 8.29
C GLN A 74 4.83 11.27 7.49
N TYR A 75 4.81 11.40 6.16
CA TYR A 75 4.65 10.27 5.25
C TYR A 75 5.92 10.03 4.43
N ASN A 76 6.22 8.75 4.24
CA ASN A 76 7.11 8.26 3.20
C ASN A 76 6.28 7.63 2.08
N ILE A 77 6.88 7.48 0.90
CA ILE A 77 6.34 6.63 -0.15
C ILE A 77 7.19 5.37 -0.24
N GLU A 78 6.53 4.23 -0.10
CA GLU A 78 7.12 2.91 -0.31
C GLU A 78 6.83 2.43 -1.73
N LYS A 79 7.76 1.69 -2.32
CA LYS A 79 7.58 1.05 -3.63
C LYS A 79 7.61 -0.46 -3.45
N PHE A 80 6.62 -1.14 -4.01
CA PHE A 80 6.52 -2.58 -4.06
C PHE A 80 6.40 -3.03 -5.52
N THR A 81 6.98 -4.18 -5.85
CA THR A 81 6.58 -4.93 -7.04
C THR A 81 5.40 -5.82 -6.67
N TYR A 82 4.32 -5.73 -7.44
CA TYR A 82 3.12 -6.54 -7.27
C TYR A 82 3.11 -7.69 -8.27
N ASP A 83 2.90 -8.91 -7.76
CA ASP A 83 2.65 -10.08 -8.59
C ASP A 83 1.12 -10.28 -8.71
N PRO A 84 0.50 -10.00 -9.87
CA PRO A 84 -0.95 -10.13 -10.04
C PRO A 84 -1.43 -11.58 -10.08
N VAL A 85 -0.54 -12.55 -10.34
CA VAL A 85 -0.89 -13.98 -10.40
C VAL A 85 -1.00 -14.52 -8.98
N ASN A 86 0.04 -14.32 -8.18
CA ASN A 86 0.10 -14.82 -6.81
C ASN A 86 -0.53 -13.85 -5.79
N LYS A 87 -0.84 -12.62 -6.22
CA LYS A 87 -1.40 -11.53 -5.39
C LYS A 87 -0.48 -11.21 -4.20
N THR A 88 0.81 -11.13 -4.46
CA THR A 88 1.84 -10.85 -3.44
C THR A 88 2.57 -9.54 -3.71
N LEU A 89 3.14 -8.97 -2.65
CA LEU A 89 3.96 -7.76 -2.71
C LEU A 89 5.39 -8.08 -2.32
N VAL A 90 6.34 -7.55 -3.10
CA VAL A 90 7.76 -7.59 -2.78
C VAL A 90 8.25 -6.15 -2.62
N ARG A 91 8.72 -5.78 -1.43
CA ARG A 91 9.23 -4.43 -1.19
C ARG A 91 10.50 -4.18 -1.98
N SER A 92 10.63 -2.97 -2.53
CA SER A 92 11.86 -2.51 -3.16
C SER A 92 13.03 -2.56 -2.18
N SER A 93 14.24 -2.80 -2.70
CA SER A 93 15.47 -2.92 -1.91
C SER A 93 16.01 -1.60 -1.36
N SER A 94 15.44 -0.46 -1.76
CA SER A 94 15.83 0.87 -1.27
C SER A 94 14.67 1.58 -0.55
N PRO A 95 14.24 1.12 0.64
CA PRO A 95 13.19 1.77 1.40
C PRO A 95 13.72 2.94 2.27
N PRO A 96 12.92 4.00 2.48
CA PRO A 96 11.70 4.29 1.71
C PRO A 96 12.07 4.67 0.27
N PHE A 97 11.16 4.43 -0.68
CA PHE A 97 11.39 4.84 -2.07
C PHE A 97 11.50 6.36 -2.19
N ILE A 98 10.62 7.09 -1.49
CA ILE A 98 10.74 8.52 -1.25
C ILE A 98 10.66 8.76 0.26
N SER A 99 11.73 9.30 0.82
CA SER A 99 11.80 9.73 2.22
C SER A 99 10.97 10.96 2.47
N TYR A 100 10.62 11.16 3.74
CA TYR A 100 9.89 12.34 4.16
C TYR A 100 10.61 13.65 3.84
N SER A 101 9.84 14.58 3.30
CA SER A 101 10.21 15.98 3.09
C SER A 101 9.01 16.89 3.39
N LEU A 102 9.17 18.20 3.21
CA LEU A 102 8.06 19.14 3.27
C LEU A 102 6.95 18.79 2.26
N ASP A 103 7.30 18.19 1.12
CA ASP A 103 6.37 17.82 0.06
C ASP A 103 5.55 16.57 0.41
N THR A 104 6.06 15.71 1.30
CA THR A 104 5.38 14.48 1.73
C THR A 104 4.81 14.58 3.15
N LYS A 105 4.67 15.80 3.70
CA LYS A 105 4.16 15.99 5.07
C LYS A 105 2.75 15.43 5.26
N CYS A 106 1.88 15.66 4.27
CA CYS A 106 0.55 15.08 4.19
C CYS A 106 0.31 14.65 2.75
N ILE A 107 0.16 13.35 2.51
CA ILE A 107 -0.18 12.83 1.18
C ILE A 107 -1.63 12.35 1.21
N SER A 108 -2.51 12.96 0.42
CA SER A 108 -3.91 12.53 0.25
C SER A 108 -4.18 11.85 -1.09
N GLY A 109 -3.20 11.85 -2.00
CA GLY A 109 -3.32 11.24 -3.31
C GLY A 109 -1.95 10.98 -3.91
N LEU A 110 -1.87 9.94 -4.73
CA LEU A 110 -0.72 9.62 -5.56
C LEU A 110 -1.23 9.39 -6.98
N PHE A 111 -0.41 9.74 -7.96
CA PHE A 111 -0.61 9.36 -9.35
C PHE A 111 0.75 8.98 -9.94
N VAL A 112 0.73 8.14 -10.96
CA VAL A 112 1.90 7.82 -11.77
C VAL A 112 1.68 8.45 -13.14
N ASP A 113 2.65 9.24 -13.59
CA ASP A 113 2.66 9.84 -14.93
C ASP A 113 3.55 9.00 -15.85
N ASN A 114 3.08 8.74 -17.07
CA ASN A 114 3.73 7.88 -18.07
C ASN A 114 4.00 8.63 -19.37
#